data_AF-A0A3G9IPA2-F1
#
_entry.id   AF-A0A3G9IPA2-F1
#
_cell.length_a   1.000
_cell.length_b   1.000
_cell.length_c   1.000
_cell.angle_alpha   90.00
_cell.angle_beta   90.00
_cell.angle_gamma   90.00
#
_symmetry.space_group_name_H-M   'P 1'
#
loop_
_entity.id
_entity.type
_entity.pdbx_description
1 polymer ?
#
loop_
_entity_poly.entity_id
_entity_poly.type
_entity_poly.pdbx_seq_one_letter_code
_entity_poly.pdbx_strand_id
1 'polypeptide(L)'
;MTTTNHTAIQVGDWIIGTSHLDEKFIGYVDSRTEDNIVKIWVSQSDNDNIVGEFVQTKLSRIKKLPENPSYTQEELISLMDLALVTKDKEWFQDLISESYLSTNPLTGWTSEAGSGNNHTFSMKWRSRANERNL
;
A
#
# COMPACT_ATOMS: atom_id res chain seq x y z
N MET A 1 -4.24 14.50 12.00
CA MET A 1 -3.36 13.93 13.03
C MET A 1 -3.12 12.48 12.64
N THR A 2 -2.02 12.18 11.96
CA THR A 2 -1.72 10.80 11.56
C THR A 2 -1.24 10.05 12.80
N THR A 3 -2.13 9.23 13.35
CA THR A 3 -1.84 8.35 14.49
C THR A 3 -0.76 7.36 14.05
N THR A 4 0.47 7.60 14.50
CA THR A 4 1.57 6.64 14.39
C THR A 4 1.19 5.42 15.22
N ASN A 5 0.53 4.44 14.59
CA ASN A 5 0.34 3.13 15.17
C ASN A 5 1.74 2.53 15.34
N HIS A 6 2.26 2.59 16.57
CA HIS A 6 3.37 1.74 16.99
C HIS A 6 2.85 0.30 17.09
N THR A 7 2.52 -0.30 15.95
CA THR A 7 2.05 -1.67 15.88
C THR A 7 3.26 -2.56 16.16
N ALA A 8 3.25 -3.19 17.32
CA ALA A 8 4.23 -4.23 17.64
C ALA A 8 4.24 -5.25 16.51
N ILE A 9 5.44 -5.60 16.03
CA ILE A 9 5.61 -6.59 14.96
C ILE A 9 5.08 -7.96 15.44
N GLN A 10 4.16 -8.52 14.66
CA GLN A 10 3.52 -9.81 14.91
C GLN A 10 3.96 -10.86 13.89
N VAL A 11 3.70 -12.14 14.20
CA VAL A 11 3.85 -13.23 13.24
C VAL A 11 2.92 -13.00 12.06
N GLY A 12 3.43 -13.16 10.84
CA GLY A 12 2.73 -12.88 9.59
C GLY A 12 2.90 -11.45 9.05
N ASP A 13 3.46 -10.52 9.85
CA ASP A 13 3.71 -9.17 9.35
C ASP A 13 4.83 -9.16 8.30
N TRP A 14 4.63 -8.38 7.24
CA TRP A 14 5.67 -8.03 6.29
C TRP A 14 6.62 -7.02 6.92
N ILE A 15 7.92 -7.30 6.81
CA ILE A 15 8.98 -6.47 7.36
C ILE A 15 10.07 -6.23 6.31
N ILE A 16 10.74 -5.09 6.45
CA ILE A 16 11.98 -4.78 5.77
C ILE A 16 13.07 -4.77 6.83
N GLY A 17 14.13 -5.53 6.57
CA GLY A 17 15.26 -5.69 7.46
C GLY A 17 16.57 -5.35 6.78
N THR A 18 17.58 -5.16 7.61
CA THR A 18 18.96 -4.96 7.17
C THR A 18 19.85 -6.05 7.78
N SER A 19 20.61 -6.72 6.92
CA SER A 19 21.59 -7.75 7.26
C SER A 19 22.76 -7.16 8.08
N HIS A 20 23.65 -8.02 8.55
CA HIS A 20 24.90 -7.60 9.19
C HIS A 20 25.84 -6.86 8.21
N LEU A 21 25.74 -7.17 6.92
CA LEU A 21 26.51 -6.56 5.84
C LEU A 21 25.82 -5.33 5.22
N ASP A 22 24.81 -4.77 5.89
CA ASP A 22 24.00 -3.63 5.42
C ASP A 22 23.13 -3.91 4.17
N GLU A 23 22.99 -5.18 3.80
CA GLU A 23 22.12 -5.63 2.70
C GLU A 23 20.65 -5.56 3.11
N LYS A 24 19.77 -5.07 2.23
CA LYS A 24 18.33 -5.04 2.52
C LYS A 24 17.68 -6.38 2.17
N PHE A 25 16.68 -6.72 2.96
CA PHE A 25 15.82 -7.86 2.68
C PHE A 25 14.37 -7.56 3.06
N ILE A 26 13.45 -8.17 2.34
CA ILE A 26 12.01 -8.13 2.55
C ILE A 26 11.53 -9.54 2.82
N GLY A 27 10.76 -9.69 3.89
CA GLY A 27 10.25 -10.99 4.31
C GLY A 27 9.05 -10.85 5.22
N TYR A 28 8.52 -11.99 5.66
CA TYR A 28 7.47 -12.03 6.66
C TYR A 28 7.96 -12.73 7.94
N VAL A 29 7.41 -12.34 9.08
CA VAL A 29 7.76 -12.93 10.37
C VAL A 29 7.12 -14.30 10.51
N ASP A 30 7.96 -15.33 10.65
CA ASP A 30 7.54 -16.73 10.87
C ASP A 30 7.31 -17.00 12.36
N SER A 31 8.24 -16.57 13.22
CA SER A 31 8.14 -16.76 14.67
C SER A 31 8.93 -15.71 15.45
N ARG A 32 8.56 -15.51 16.71
CA ARG A 32 9.21 -14.58 17.64
C ARG A 32 9.69 -15.33 18.88
N THR A 33 10.92 -15.06 19.29
CA THR A 33 11.49 -15.54 20.56
C THR A 33 11.36 -14.45 21.64
N GLU A 34 11.34 -14.84 22.92
CA GLU A 34 11.26 -13.91 24.05
C GLU A 34 12.40 -12.87 24.06
N ASP A 35 13.56 -13.20 23.49
CA ASP A 35 14.77 -12.36 23.46
C ASP A 35 14.78 -11.24 22.41
N ASN A 36 13.62 -10.78 21.94
CA ASN A 36 13.50 -9.78 20.85
C ASN A 36 14.19 -10.18 19.54
N ILE A 37 14.38 -11.48 19.34
CA ILE A 37 14.83 -12.08 18.08
C ILE A 37 13.60 -12.58 17.35
N VAL A 38 13.50 -12.23 16.07
CA VAL A 38 12.47 -12.77 15.18
C VAL A 38 13.11 -13.60 14.09
N LYS A 39 12.42 -14.69 13.76
CA LYS A 39 12.72 -15.53 12.61
C LYS A 39 11.85 -15.06 11.45
N ILE A 40 12.49 -14.74 10.34
CA ILE A 40 11.88 -14.17 9.15
C ILE A 40 12.13 -15.11 7.99
N TRP A 41 11.11 -15.35 7.18
CA TRP A 41 11.25 -15.96 5.87
C TRP A 41 11.55 -14.87 4.84
N VAL A 42 12.70 -14.96 4.17
CA VAL A 42 13.12 -13.96 3.19
C VAL A 42 12.46 -14.25 1.84
N SER A 43 11.70 -13.28 1.34
CA SER A 43 11.06 -13.36 0.01
C SER A 43 11.91 -12.68 -1.06
N GLN A 44 12.54 -11.55 -0.72
CA GLN A 44 13.42 -10.79 -1.61
C GLN A 44 14.60 -10.22 -0.82
N SER A 45 15.77 -10.17 -1.42
CA SER A 45 16.94 -9.50 -0.83
C SER A 45 17.89 -9.04 -1.93
N ASP A 46 18.67 -8.01 -1.63
CA ASP A 46 19.81 -7.60 -2.46
C ASP A 46 20.90 -8.69 -2.51
N ASN A 47 20.87 -9.65 -1.56
CA ASN A 47 21.75 -10.80 -1.52
C ASN A 47 20.96 -12.07 -1.88
N ASP A 48 21.13 -12.54 -3.11
CA ASP A 48 20.43 -13.73 -3.62
C ASP A 48 20.68 -15.00 -2.79
N ASN A 49 21.78 -15.05 -2.01
CA ASN A 49 22.11 -16.22 -1.19
C ASN A 49 21.17 -16.43 0.00
N ILE A 50 20.43 -15.39 0.42
CA ILE A 50 19.52 -15.47 1.58
C ILE A 50 18.05 -15.52 1.17
N VAL A 51 17.76 -15.46 -0.13
CA VAL A 51 16.38 -15.54 -0.65
C VAL A 51 15.85 -16.96 -0.51
N GLY A 52 14.65 -17.12 0.06
CA GLY A 52 14.06 -18.43 0.33
C GLY A 52 14.62 -19.14 1.56
N GLU A 53 15.40 -18.43 2.38
CA GLU A 53 15.96 -18.93 3.63
C GLU A 53 15.33 -18.25 4.85
N PHE A 54 15.48 -18.88 6.01
CA PHE A 54 15.09 -18.28 7.29
C PHE A 54 16.26 -17.50 7.90
N VAL A 55 16.03 -16.22 8.16
CA VAL A 55 17.00 -15.34 8.83
C VAL A 55 16.49 -14.97 10.22
N GLN A 56 17.40 -15.02 11.20
CA GLN A 56 17.13 -14.53 12.55
C GLN A 56 17.77 -13.16 12.73
N THR A 57 16.97 -12.15 13.10
CA THR A 57 17.50 -10.83 13.41
C THR A 57 16.79 -10.19 14.59
N LYS A 58 17.41 -9.16 15.16
CA LYS A 58 16.84 -8.40 16.26
C LYS A 58 15.71 -7.51 15.76
N LEU A 59 14.67 -7.37 16.56
CA LEU A 59 13.56 -6.44 16.30
C LEU A 59 14.03 -5.00 16.05
N SER A 60 15.19 -4.60 16.58
CA SER A 60 15.76 -3.26 16.36
C SER A 60 16.30 -3.01 14.96
N ARG A 61 16.54 -4.06 14.17
CA ARG A 61 17.08 -3.98 12.80
C ARG A 61 16.03 -4.16 11.71
N ILE A 62 14.77 -4.23 12.10
CA ILE A 62 13.66 -4.44 11.17
C ILE A 62 12.60 -3.37 11.37
N LYS A 63 11.85 -3.11 10.31
CA LYS A 63 10.73 -2.18 10.30
C LYS A 63 9.54 -2.88 9.65
N LYS A 64 8.36 -2.75 10.23
CA LYS A 64 7.11 -3.23 9.61
C LYS A 64 6.87 -2.45 8.32
N LEU A 65 6.53 -3.14 7.23
CA LEU A 65 6.08 -2.47 6.01
C LEU A 65 4.71 -1.84 6.27
N PRO A 66 4.44 -0.64 5.72
CA PRO A 66 3.12 -0.06 5.79
C PRO A 66 2.10 -0.99 5.11
N GLU A 67 0.97 -1.23 5.77
CA GLU A 67 -0.14 -2.02 5.19
C GLU A 67 -0.77 -1.30 4.00
N ASN A 68 -0.69 0.04 3.96
CA ASN A 68 -1.00 0.84 2.78
C ASN A 68 0.22 1.70 2.40
N PRO A 69 1.09 1.25 1.49
CA PRO A 69 2.21 2.05 1.04
C PRO A 69 1.70 3.26 0.26
N SER A 70 2.31 4.43 0.49
CA SER A 70 2.07 5.59 -0.38
C SER A 70 2.83 5.34 -1.68
N TYR A 71 2.10 5.13 -2.77
CA TYR A 71 2.68 4.97 -4.10
C TYR A 71 3.01 6.33 -4.72
N THR A 72 4.07 6.38 -5.53
CA THR A 72 4.29 7.53 -6.43
C THR A 72 3.28 7.54 -7.57
N GLN A 73 3.18 8.64 -8.31
CA GLN A 73 2.28 8.72 -9.45
C GLN A 73 2.66 7.72 -10.56
N GLU A 74 3.96 7.48 -10.77
CA GLU A 74 4.47 6.51 -11.75
C GLU A 74 4.15 5.06 -11.33
N GLU A 75 4.27 4.76 -10.03
CA GLU A 75 3.91 3.45 -9.47
C GLU A 75 2.39 3.20 -9.58
N LEU A 76 1.57 4.20 -9.29
CA LEU A 76 0.11 4.12 -9.45
C LEU A 76 -0.29 3.84 -10.91
N ILE A 77 0.33 4.53 -11.88
CA ILE A 77 0.07 4.28 -13.31
C ILE A 77 0.46 2.84 -13.68
N SER A 78 1.60 2.35 -13.18
CA SER A 78 2.05 0.99 -13.44
C SER A 78 1.09 -0.07 -12.85
N LEU A 79 0.56 0.17 -11.65
CA LEU A 79 -0.45 -0.69 -11.03
C LEU A 79 -1.80 -0.62 -11.76
N MET A 80 -2.18 0.56 -12.25
CA MET A 80 -3.39 0.74 -13.07
C MET A 80 -3.32 -0.08 -14.36
N ASP A 81 -2.19 -0.05 -15.05
CA ASP A 81 -1.96 -0.88 -16.25
C ASP A 81 -2.09 -2.37 -15.91
N LEU A 82 -1.55 -2.80 -14.75
CA LEU A 82 -1.69 -4.18 -14.30
C LEU A 82 -3.16 -4.54 -14.04
N ALA A 83 -3.93 -3.65 -13.39
CA ALA A 83 -5.35 -3.85 -13.13
C ALA A 83 -6.16 -3.97 -14.44
N LEU A 84 -5.79 -3.20 -15.46
CA LEU A 84 -6.40 -3.31 -16.80
C LEU A 84 -6.08 -4.66 -17.45
N VAL A 85 -4.84 -5.14 -17.34
CA VAL A 85 -4.42 -6.45 -17.87
C VAL A 85 -5.15 -7.60 -17.16
N THR A 86 -5.30 -7.52 -15.83
CA THR A 86 -6.03 -8.52 -15.04
C THR A 86 -7.56 -8.38 -15.13
N LYS A 87 -8.05 -7.29 -15.75
CA LYS A 87 -9.47 -6.92 -15.86
C LYS A 87 -10.15 -6.72 -14.49
N ASP A 88 -9.37 -6.33 -13.49
CA ASP A 88 -9.88 -6.03 -12.16
C ASP A 88 -10.37 -4.59 -12.11
N LYS A 89 -11.68 -4.43 -12.35
CA LYS A 89 -12.31 -3.11 -12.37
C LYS A 89 -12.35 -2.47 -11.00
N GLU A 90 -12.57 -3.24 -9.94
CA GLU A 90 -12.71 -2.70 -8.58
C GLU A 90 -11.35 -2.16 -8.12
N TRP A 91 -10.30 -2.97 -8.28
CA TRP A 91 -8.94 -2.56 -7.94
C TRP A 91 -8.46 -1.34 -8.75
N PHE A 92 -8.81 -1.26 -10.05
CA PHE A 92 -8.51 -0.09 -10.87
C PHE A 92 -9.20 1.19 -10.38
N GLN A 93 -10.46 1.11 -9.93
CA GLN A 93 -11.16 2.28 -9.38
C GLN A 93 -10.51 2.77 -8.08
N ASP A 94 -10.08 1.84 -7.22
CA ASP A 94 -9.39 2.16 -5.97
C ASP A 94 -8.08 2.91 -6.25
N LEU A 95 -7.25 2.41 -7.17
CA LEU A 95 -5.99 3.04 -7.58
C LEU A 95 -6.21 4.45 -8.16
N ILE A 96 -7.27 4.64 -8.95
CA ILE A 96 -7.64 5.95 -9.50
C ILE A 96 -7.99 6.91 -8.36
N SER A 97 -8.76 6.46 -7.38
CA SER A 97 -9.15 7.29 -6.25
C SER A 97 -7.94 7.77 -5.45
N GLU A 98 -6.95 6.89 -5.21
CA GLU A 98 -5.68 7.25 -4.54
C GLU A 98 -4.88 8.28 -5.34
N SER A 99 -4.84 8.15 -6.68
CA SER A 99 -4.15 9.12 -7.55
C SER A 99 -4.78 10.52 -7.48
N TYR A 100 -6.11 10.61 -7.37
CA TYR A 100 -6.82 11.88 -7.25
C TYR A 100 -6.67 12.50 -5.86
N LEU A 101 -6.59 11.69 -4.80
CA LEU A 101 -6.33 12.18 -3.44
C LEU A 101 -4.92 12.74 -3.27
N SER A 102 -3.94 12.15 -3.96
CA SER A 102 -2.54 12.63 -3.95
C SER A 102 -2.36 13.95 -4.72
N THR A 103 -3.16 14.20 -5.75
CA THR A 103 -3.03 15.36 -6.66
C THR A 103 -3.81 16.61 -6.21
N ASN A 104 -4.64 16.53 -5.17
CA ASN A 104 -5.44 17.67 -4.71
C ASN A 104 -5.43 17.84 -3.17
N PRO A 105 -4.43 18.51 -2.58
CA PRO A 105 -4.31 18.66 -1.13
C PRO A 105 -5.35 19.60 -0.48
N LEU A 106 -6.34 20.12 -1.21
CA LEU A 106 -7.35 21.07 -0.71
C LEU A 106 -8.79 20.55 -0.79
N THR A 107 -9.06 19.40 -0.16
CA THR A 107 -10.44 19.04 0.24
C THR A 107 -10.58 18.97 1.77
N GLY A 108 -9.98 19.94 2.47
CA GLY A 108 -10.40 20.32 3.80
C GLY A 108 -11.60 21.28 3.72
N TRP A 109 -12.80 20.77 3.44
CA TRP A 109 -14.02 21.50 3.78
C TRP A 109 -14.30 21.26 5.27
N THR A 110 -13.90 22.21 6.12
CA THR A 110 -14.42 22.29 7.47
C THR A 110 -15.87 22.75 7.38
N SER A 111 -16.81 21.87 7.74
CA SER A 111 -18.21 22.23 7.91
C SER A 111 -18.37 23.12 9.15
N GLU A 112 -18.22 24.43 8.98
CA GLU A 112 -18.85 25.38 9.90
C GLU A 112 -20.36 25.34 9.67
N ALA A 113 -21.09 25.13 10.76
CA ALA A 113 -22.52 24.92 10.80
C ALA A 113 -23.27 26.06 10.08
N GLY A 114 -24.04 25.71 9.05
CA GLY A 114 -24.85 26.69 8.32
C GLY A 114 -25.74 26.03 7.26
N SER A 115 -26.87 25.49 7.72
CA SER A 115 -28.16 25.46 7.01
C SER A 115 -28.18 25.10 5.52
N GLY A 116 -28.63 23.88 5.23
CA GLY A 116 -29.51 23.62 4.09
C GLY A 116 -28.92 22.83 2.92
N ASN A 117 -29.57 21.69 2.69
CA ASN A 117 -29.80 21.06 1.38
C ASN A 117 -28.84 19.95 0.95
N ASN A 118 -29.33 18.73 1.19
CA ASN A 118 -29.03 17.44 0.60
C ASN A 118 -28.33 17.54 -0.77
N HIS A 119 -27.09 17.04 -0.88
CA HIS A 119 -26.48 16.72 -2.18
C HIS A 119 -26.05 15.26 -2.20
N THR A 120 -26.97 14.43 -2.68
CA THR A 120 -26.70 13.08 -3.17
C THR A 120 -25.76 13.19 -4.38
N PHE A 121 -24.54 12.68 -4.27
CA PHE A 121 -23.59 12.66 -5.38
C PHE A 121 -24.01 11.57 -6.39
N SER A 122 -24.63 11.96 -7.50
CA SER A 122 -24.99 11.08 -8.61
C SER A 122 -23.92 11.16 -9.69
N MET A 123 -23.06 10.14 -9.80
CA MET A 123 -22.17 9.97 -10.94
C MET A 123 -22.95 9.37 -12.12
N LYS A 124 -23.53 10.22 -12.97
CA LYS A 124 -24.18 9.80 -14.22
C LYS A 124 -23.18 9.80 -15.37
N TRP A 125 -22.68 8.61 -15.72
CA TRP A 125 -21.87 8.40 -16.94
C TRP A 125 -22.69 8.70 -18.19
N ARG A 126 -22.19 9.60 -19.05
CA ARG A 126 -22.78 9.89 -20.35
C ARG A 126 -22.10 9.00 -21.39
N SER A 127 -22.69 7.83 -21.64
CA SER A 127 -22.28 6.94 -22.72
C SER A 127 -22.55 7.64 -24.06
N ARG A 128 -21.49 7.98 -24.79
CA ARG A 128 -21.58 8.51 -26.16
C ARG A 128 -20.90 7.52 -27.08
N ALA A 129 -21.57 6.41 -27.33
CA ALA A 129 -21.25 5.49 -28.40
C ALA A 129 -22.50 5.27 -29.24
N ASN A 130 -22.35 5.49 -30.54
CA ASN A 130 -23.23 5.10 -31.63
C ASN A 130 -24.41 6.02 -32.01
N GLU A 131 -24.12 7.11 -32.72
CA GLU A 131 -24.97 7.58 -33.82
C GLU A 131 -24.08 7.98 -35.01
N ARG A 132 -23.61 6.95 -35.73
CA ARG A 132 -23.17 7.03 -37.12
C ARG A 132 -23.74 5.80 -37.84
N ASN A 133 -24.89 5.95 -38.48
CA ASN A 133 -25.11 5.59 -39.89
C ASN A 133 -26.59 5.59 -40.29
N LEU A 134 -26.81 6.30 -41.41
CA LEU A 134 -27.87 6.19 -42.42
C LEU A 134 -29.29 6.65 -42.04
#